data_AF-A0A3B9HFR2-F1
#
_entry.id   AF-A0A3B9HFR2-F1
#
_cell.length_a   1.000
_cell.length_b   1.000
_cell.length_c   1.000
_cell.angle_alpha   90.00
_cell.angle_beta   90.00
_cell.angle_gamma   90.00
#
_symmetry.space_group_name_H-M   'P 1'
#
loop_
_entity.id
_entity.type
_entity.pdbx_description
1 polymer ?
#
loop_
_entity_poly.entity_id
_entity_poly.type
_entity_poly.pdbx_seq_one_letter_code
_entity_poly.pdbx_strand_id
1 'polypeptide(L)'
;MVLKKASPDIDLMAHLMRRAGFGATRDELERRSNQGYEETIEELLNPGTQTPVDIYEFLRYYPMWWKPGTMGGLGQAPWVWTMINTPAPLQEKLCLFYHNIFATGVAKVDHYDEIQDMIDMFRNKGLGHYKEILMEVAKSPAMIYWLDNNENHADSVNENWGRELLELFTMGVGNYTETDVRECSRAFTGWTLEHKLPRFHMGRWDWDFKFLPEDHDYSEKEFLGHKGNFDGEEIIDIILSKPATAAFIARHLYSFFVADEPQVPAWSVTPPRDPEAVQLLADALMESDYHIGNVLKKLFNSDFFKQQRFSKVKNPTEVVVSTLRLVGGTERPAPEIMDWTGQIAYMGQDLLNPPSVEGWHNGVEWINSGTLMKRTNFVSELISDPSRPGVEVIISRVKKAGTEPSDIVDACLDIIGPLIVSETTRSELIAHADRLGEFDWSGTGIERLTELMQLVVATREYQFA
;
A
#
# COMPACT_ATOMS: atom_id res chain seq x y z
N MET A 1 27.17 -12.49 -25.36
CA MET A 1 25.73 -12.67 -25.65
C MET A 1 25.10 -11.33 -25.35
N VAL A 2 24.80 -10.54 -26.37
CA VAL A 2 24.24 -9.19 -26.21
C VAL A 2 22.95 -9.33 -25.41
N LEU A 3 22.85 -8.67 -24.25
CA LEU A 3 21.59 -8.57 -23.52
C LEU A 3 20.62 -7.83 -24.45
N LYS A 4 19.70 -8.58 -25.06
CA LYS A 4 18.58 -7.96 -25.77
C LYS A 4 17.77 -7.19 -24.73
N LYS A 5 17.38 -5.96 -25.07
CA LYS A 5 16.34 -5.18 -24.38
C LYS A 5 15.21 -6.11 -23.94
N ALA A 6 14.67 -5.93 -22.72
CA ALA A 6 13.56 -6.73 -22.20
C ALA A 6 12.51 -7.03 -23.27
N SER A 7 11.98 -8.26 -23.26
CA SER A 7 10.81 -8.55 -24.06
C SER A 7 9.64 -7.68 -23.58
N PRO A 8 8.69 -7.32 -24.46
CA PRO A 8 7.48 -6.61 -24.06
C PRO A 8 6.76 -7.25 -22.85
N ASP A 9 6.90 -8.56 -22.70
CA ASP A 9 6.36 -9.35 -21.59
C ASP A 9 7.04 -9.03 -20.26
N ILE A 10 8.36 -8.86 -20.23
CA ILE A 10 9.11 -8.47 -19.02
C ILE A 10 8.73 -7.04 -18.60
N ASP A 11 8.60 -6.11 -19.55
CA ASP A 11 8.19 -4.74 -19.22
C ASP A 11 6.77 -4.70 -18.62
N LEU A 12 5.86 -5.50 -19.18
CA LEU A 12 4.50 -5.62 -18.67
C LEU A 12 4.46 -6.27 -17.29
N MET A 13 5.24 -7.35 -17.10
CA MET A 13 5.38 -8.02 -15.82
C MET A 13 5.99 -7.08 -14.76
N ALA A 14 6.96 -6.26 -15.14
CA ALA A 14 7.56 -5.26 -14.25
C ALA A 14 6.54 -4.21 -13.82
N HIS A 15 5.68 -3.76 -14.73
CA HIS A 15 4.56 -2.88 -14.40
C HIS A 15 3.60 -3.55 -13.41
N LEU A 16 3.19 -4.79 -13.66
CA LEU A 16 2.35 -5.54 -12.72
C LEU A 16 2.99 -5.64 -11.33
N MET A 17 4.26 -6.06 -11.24
CA MET A 17 4.93 -6.23 -9.95
C MET A 17 5.18 -4.92 -9.19
N ARG A 18 5.29 -3.78 -9.89
CA ARG A 18 5.33 -2.46 -9.24
C ARG A 18 3.98 -2.07 -8.65
N ARG A 19 2.86 -2.50 -9.24
CA ARG A 19 1.50 -2.12 -8.81
C ARG A 19 0.86 -3.10 -7.84
N ALA A 20 0.98 -4.39 -8.13
CA ALA A 20 0.47 -5.50 -7.34
C ALA A 20 1.50 -6.01 -6.32
N GLY A 21 2.69 -5.41 -6.26
CA GLY A 21 3.70 -5.70 -5.24
C GLY A 21 4.53 -4.48 -4.89
N PHE A 22 5.80 -4.69 -4.57
CA PHE A 22 6.76 -3.63 -4.30
C PHE A 22 7.88 -3.63 -5.34
N GLY A 23 7.56 -3.95 -6.61
CA GLY A 23 8.55 -4.27 -7.62
C GLY A 23 9.09 -5.70 -7.47
N ALA A 24 10.01 -6.06 -8.36
CA ALA A 24 10.62 -7.39 -8.42
C ALA A 24 12.04 -7.27 -9.00
N THR A 25 12.93 -8.18 -8.59
CA THR A 25 14.28 -8.28 -9.16
C THR A 25 14.20 -8.81 -10.59
N ARG A 26 15.27 -8.63 -11.38
CA ARG A 26 15.31 -9.16 -12.74
C ARG A 26 15.09 -10.68 -12.80
N ASP A 27 15.65 -11.42 -11.85
CA ASP A 27 15.47 -12.88 -11.75
C ASP A 27 14.00 -13.26 -11.51
N GLU A 28 13.32 -12.52 -10.62
CA GLU A 28 11.89 -12.72 -10.35
C GLU A 28 11.03 -12.37 -11.57
N LEU A 29 11.35 -11.28 -12.28
CA LEU A 29 10.65 -10.89 -13.50
C LEU A 29 10.80 -11.94 -14.61
N GLU A 30 12.01 -12.47 -14.83
CA GLU A 30 12.26 -13.54 -15.80
C GLU A 30 11.49 -14.82 -15.43
N ARG A 31 11.48 -15.21 -14.15
CA ARG A 31 10.71 -16.36 -13.65
C ARG A 31 9.20 -16.19 -13.88
N ARG A 32 8.62 -15.06 -13.49
CA ARG A 32 7.19 -14.79 -13.62
C ARG A 32 6.78 -14.60 -15.08
N SER A 33 7.62 -13.98 -15.90
CA SER A 33 7.39 -13.87 -17.35
C SER A 33 7.33 -15.25 -18.01
N ASN A 34 8.19 -16.19 -17.60
CA ASN A 34 8.14 -17.58 -18.07
C ASN A 34 6.90 -18.36 -17.57
N GLN A 35 6.36 -18.02 -16.40
CA GLN A 35 5.12 -18.58 -15.87
C GLN A 35 3.89 -18.08 -16.62
N GLY A 36 3.91 -16.83 -17.08
CA GLY A 36 2.82 -16.19 -17.80
C GLY A 36 2.14 -15.10 -16.96
N TYR A 37 1.60 -14.09 -17.65
CA TYR A 37 1.02 -12.91 -17.01
C TYR A 37 -0.24 -13.25 -16.20
N GLU A 38 -1.19 -13.96 -16.81
CA GLU A 38 -2.45 -14.35 -16.18
C GLU A 38 -2.21 -15.31 -15.00
N GLU A 39 -1.32 -16.29 -15.16
CA GLU A 39 -0.96 -17.23 -14.08
C GLU A 39 -0.27 -16.51 -12.90
N THR A 40 0.52 -15.48 -13.19
CA THR A 40 1.11 -14.64 -12.13
C THR A 40 0.03 -13.85 -11.38
N ILE A 41 -1.01 -13.35 -12.06
CA ILE A 41 -2.15 -12.70 -11.41
C ILE A 41 -2.89 -13.69 -10.51
N GLU A 42 -3.14 -14.92 -10.98
CA GLU A 42 -3.76 -15.95 -10.13
C GLU A 42 -2.92 -16.25 -8.89
N GLU A 43 -1.59 -16.39 -9.02
CA GLU A 43 -0.69 -16.58 -7.88
C GLU A 43 -0.80 -15.43 -6.86
N LEU A 44 -0.76 -14.17 -7.33
CA LEU A 44 -0.84 -12.97 -6.49
C LEU A 44 -2.17 -12.87 -5.73
N LEU A 45 -3.27 -13.32 -6.34
CA LEU A 45 -4.60 -13.35 -5.74
C LEU A 45 -4.84 -14.55 -4.82
N ASN A 46 -3.88 -15.47 -4.70
CA ASN A 46 -3.97 -16.67 -3.88
C ASN A 46 -2.81 -16.77 -2.87
N PRO A 47 -2.70 -15.84 -1.90
CA PRO A 47 -1.59 -15.78 -0.96
C PRO A 47 -1.45 -17.04 -0.09
N GLY A 48 -2.54 -17.78 0.14
CA GLY A 48 -2.51 -19.04 0.89
C GLY A 48 -1.70 -20.17 0.23
N THR A 49 -1.29 -20.00 -1.04
CA THR A 49 -0.38 -20.94 -1.72
C THR A 49 1.09 -20.70 -1.37
N GLN A 50 1.40 -19.59 -0.71
CA GLN A 50 2.75 -19.15 -0.40
C GLN A 50 2.99 -19.22 1.11
N THR A 51 4.22 -19.53 1.52
CA THR A 51 4.57 -19.56 2.93
C THR A 51 4.68 -18.14 3.45
N PRO A 52 3.86 -17.73 4.45
CA PRO A 52 3.95 -16.38 5.00
C PRO A 52 5.28 -16.16 5.71
N VAL A 53 5.65 -14.89 5.87
CA VAL A 53 6.82 -14.51 6.67
C VAL A 53 6.61 -14.96 8.12
N ASP A 54 7.61 -15.62 8.71
CA ASP A 54 7.56 -16.01 10.13
C ASP A 54 7.81 -14.78 11.01
N ILE A 55 6.74 -14.12 11.42
CA ILE A 55 6.81 -12.96 12.32
C ILE A 55 7.48 -13.30 13.65
N TYR A 56 7.45 -14.57 14.10
CA TYR A 56 8.13 -14.97 15.32
C TYR A 56 9.65 -14.96 15.18
N GLU A 57 10.18 -15.07 13.96
CA GLU A 57 11.61 -14.84 13.72
C GLU A 57 11.97 -13.39 14.08
N PHE A 58 11.22 -12.40 13.58
CA PHE A 58 11.39 -11.01 13.97
C PHE A 58 11.29 -10.79 15.48
N LEU A 59 10.26 -11.36 16.12
CA LEU A 59 10.01 -11.20 17.55
C LEU A 59 11.07 -11.86 18.43
N ARG A 60 11.84 -12.85 17.94
CA ARG A 60 12.99 -13.38 18.68
C ARG A 60 14.10 -12.36 18.85
N TYR A 61 14.28 -11.47 17.87
CA TYR A 61 15.26 -10.38 17.93
C TYR A 61 14.69 -9.14 18.62
N TYR A 62 13.40 -8.87 18.40
CA TYR A 62 12.72 -7.68 18.92
C TYR A 62 11.42 -8.03 19.68
N PRO A 63 11.52 -8.70 20.84
CA PRO A 63 10.34 -9.20 21.58
C PRO A 63 9.44 -8.08 22.12
N MET A 64 9.96 -6.85 22.22
CA MET A 64 9.16 -5.69 22.64
C MET A 64 8.03 -5.35 21.66
N TRP A 65 8.11 -5.81 20.40
CA TRP A 65 7.12 -5.50 19.37
C TRP A 65 5.94 -6.48 19.31
N TRP A 66 5.89 -7.50 20.17
CA TRP A 66 4.72 -8.40 20.23
C TRP A 66 3.44 -7.65 20.65
N LYS A 67 3.52 -6.85 21.71
CA LYS A 67 2.45 -5.98 22.22
C LYS A 67 3.06 -4.69 22.79
N PRO A 68 3.48 -3.77 21.92
CA PRO A 68 4.19 -2.56 22.33
C PRO A 68 3.34 -1.65 23.23
N GLY A 69 2.01 -1.64 23.07
CA GLY A 69 1.12 -0.65 23.68
C GLY A 69 1.59 0.76 23.39
N THR A 70 1.65 1.57 24.45
CA THR A 70 2.10 2.97 24.45
C THR A 70 3.61 3.19 24.25
N MET A 71 4.37 2.18 23.80
CA MET A 71 5.80 2.34 23.56
C MET A 71 6.04 3.29 22.38
N GLY A 72 6.63 4.45 22.63
CA GLY A 72 7.08 5.35 21.56
C GLY A 72 8.17 4.70 20.69
N GLY A 73 8.22 5.07 19.41
CA GLY A 73 9.19 4.53 18.44
C GLY A 73 8.51 4.12 17.14
N LEU A 74 9.09 3.13 16.45
CA LEU A 74 8.68 2.68 15.12
C LEU A 74 7.93 1.35 15.21
N GLY A 75 6.71 1.38 15.76
CA GLY A 75 5.86 0.20 15.95
C GLY A 75 5.44 -0.50 14.66
N GLN A 76 5.62 0.18 13.52
CA GLN A 76 5.43 -0.39 12.18
C GLN A 76 6.59 -1.29 11.71
N ALA A 77 7.72 -1.39 12.44
CA ALA A 77 8.90 -2.16 12.03
C ALA A 77 8.61 -3.65 11.70
N PRO A 78 7.78 -4.40 12.46
CA PRO A 78 7.42 -5.78 12.11
C PRO A 78 6.70 -5.86 10.76
N TRP A 79 5.81 -4.90 10.48
CA TRP A 79 5.09 -4.83 9.22
C TRP A 79 6.01 -4.47 8.05
N VAL A 80 6.92 -3.51 8.24
CA VAL A 80 7.94 -3.17 7.22
C VAL A 80 8.82 -4.38 6.89
N TRP A 81 9.27 -5.12 7.91
CA TRP A 81 10.05 -6.34 7.70
C TRP A 81 9.25 -7.40 6.93
N THR A 82 7.95 -7.53 7.22
CA THR A 82 7.03 -8.41 6.49
C THR A 82 6.90 -8.00 5.02
N MET A 83 6.70 -6.71 4.73
CA MET A 83 6.61 -6.19 3.35
C MET A 83 7.87 -6.44 2.53
N ILE A 84 9.04 -6.33 3.17
CA ILE A 84 10.32 -6.60 2.51
C ILE A 84 10.43 -8.09 2.15
N ASN A 85 10.09 -8.99 3.07
CA ASN A 85 10.39 -10.42 2.94
C ASN A 85 9.25 -11.30 2.43
N THR A 86 8.04 -10.75 2.28
CA THR A 86 6.87 -11.55 1.88
C THR A 86 6.99 -12.08 0.45
N PRO A 87 6.64 -13.37 0.21
CA PRO A 87 6.40 -13.88 -1.13
C PRO A 87 5.04 -13.46 -1.70
N ALA A 88 4.13 -12.93 -0.86
CA ALA A 88 2.76 -12.54 -1.17
C ALA A 88 2.58 -11.00 -1.18
N PRO A 89 3.26 -10.26 -2.08
CA PRO A 89 3.34 -8.82 -1.96
C PRO A 89 2.00 -8.11 -2.20
N LEU A 90 1.07 -8.71 -2.95
CA LEU A 90 -0.28 -8.14 -3.16
C LEU A 90 -1.07 -8.08 -1.85
N GLN A 91 -0.89 -9.05 -0.96
CA GLN A 91 -1.58 -9.10 0.31
C GLN A 91 -1.19 -7.90 1.18
N GLU A 92 0.11 -7.58 1.28
CA GLU A 92 0.57 -6.40 2.02
C GLU A 92 0.25 -5.08 1.30
N LYS A 93 0.24 -5.08 -0.03
CA LYS A 93 -0.22 -3.92 -0.81
C LYS A 93 -1.67 -3.60 -0.53
N LEU A 94 -2.52 -4.61 -0.32
CA LEU A 94 -3.89 -4.42 0.11
C LEU A 94 -3.98 -3.92 1.56
N CYS A 95 -3.14 -4.40 2.46
CA CYS A 95 -3.05 -3.82 3.81
C CYS A 95 -2.75 -2.31 3.76
N LEU A 96 -1.79 -1.88 2.93
CA LEU A 96 -1.50 -0.45 2.74
C LEU A 96 -2.67 0.31 2.11
N PHE A 97 -3.35 -0.29 1.14
CA PHE A 97 -4.54 0.28 0.52
C PHE A 97 -5.65 0.53 1.55
N TYR A 98 -5.98 -0.49 2.34
CA TYR A 98 -7.02 -0.38 3.36
C TYR A 98 -6.64 0.56 4.49
N HIS A 99 -5.39 0.52 4.95
CA HIS A 99 -4.92 1.43 6.00
C HIS A 99 -4.88 2.90 5.55
N ASN A 100 -4.80 3.15 4.24
CA ASN A 100 -4.95 4.49 3.69
C ASN A 100 -6.42 4.96 3.64
N ILE A 101 -7.38 4.05 3.50
CA ILE A 101 -8.82 4.38 3.46
C ILE A 101 -9.38 4.46 4.88
N PHE A 102 -9.21 3.38 5.64
CA PHE A 102 -9.62 3.25 7.03
C PHE A 102 -8.53 3.80 7.94
N ALA A 103 -8.23 5.08 7.77
CA ALA A 103 -7.17 5.76 8.50
C ALA A 103 -7.40 5.61 10.00
N THR A 104 -6.44 5.02 10.71
CA THR A 104 -6.44 4.88 12.17
C THR A 104 -5.03 5.10 12.68
N GLY A 105 -4.86 6.08 13.58
CA GLY A 105 -3.55 6.56 13.99
C GLY A 105 -3.20 6.32 15.46
N VAL A 106 -1.98 5.88 15.69
CA VAL A 106 -1.44 5.65 17.04
C VAL A 106 -1.40 6.94 17.86
N ALA A 107 -1.32 8.12 17.23
CA ALA A 107 -1.36 9.40 17.93
C ALA A 107 -2.62 9.60 18.79
N LYS A 108 -3.75 8.98 18.42
CA LYS A 108 -4.99 8.99 19.24
C LYS A 108 -5.20 7.66 19.95
N VAL A 109 -5.04 6.52 19.27
CA VAL A 109 -5.28 5.17 19.84
C VAL A 109 -4.28 4.82 20.96
N ASP A 110 -3.05 5.37 20.87
CA ASP A 110 -1.95 5.18 21.83
C ASP A 110 -1.49 3.72 22.01
N HIS A 111 -1.92 2.81 21.12
CA HIS A 111 -1.58 1.39 21.14
C HIS A 111 -1.31 0.85 19.74
N TYR A 112 -0.03 0.59 19.43
CA TYR A 112 0.34 0.05 18.11
C TYR A 112 -0.19 -1.36 17.85
N ASP A 113 -0.35 -2.19 18.89
CA ASP A 113 -0.90 -3.54 18.80
C ASP A 113 -2.33 -3.53 18.23
N GLU A 114 -3.19 -2.62 18.68
CA GLU A 114 -4.58 -2.53 18.20
C GLU A 114 -4.66 -2.18 16.71
N ILE A 115 -3.75 -1.35 16.23
CA ILE A 115 -3.68 -0.98 14.81
C ILE A 115 -3.05 -2.13 14.01
N GLN A 116 -2.05 -2.83 14.56
CA GLN A 116 -1.48 -4.02 13.94
C GLN A 116 -2.52 -5.14 13.79
N ASP A 117 -3.39 -5.36 14.77
CA ASP A 117 -4.47 -6.33 14.66
C ASP A 117 -5.43 -5.98 13.52
N MET A 118 -5.67 -4.69 13.27
CA MET A 118 -6.44 -4.23 12.11
C MET A 118 -5.69 -4.49 10.79
N ILE A 119 -4.36 -4.29 10.74
CA ILE A 119 -3.53 -4.68 9.58
C ILE A 119 -3.60 -6.19 9.34
N ASP A 120 -3.56 -7.00 10.39
CA ASP A 120 -3.66 -8.46 10.31
C ASP A 120 -5.04 -8.89 9.82
N MET A 121 -6.10 -8.19 10.25
CA MET A 121 -7.45 -8.38 9.71
C MET A 121 -7.50 -8.08 8.21
N PHE A 122 -6.92 -6.96 7.75
CA PHE A 122 -6.82 -6.66 6.31
C PHE A 122 -6.03 -7.72 5.56
N ARG A 123 -4.96 -8.25 6.14
CA ARG A 123 -4.17 -9.34 5.54
C ARG A 123 -5.01 -10.59 5.34
N ASN A 124 -5.82 -10.96 6.33
CA ASN A 124 -6.62 -12.17 6.32
C ASN A 124 -7.86 -12.07 5.42
N LYS A 125 -8.50 -10.90 5.35
CA LYS A 125 -9.81 -10.72 4.70
C LYS A 125 -9.79 -9.86 3.44
N GLY A 126 -8.69 -9.14 3.18
CA GLY A 126 -8.64 -8.06 2.18
C GLY A 126 -8.92 -8.48 0.72
N LEU A 127 -8.77 -9.75 0.37
CA LEU A 127 -9.13 -10.28 -0.95
C LEU A 127 -10.58 -10.78 -1.04
N GLY A 128 -11.27 -10.91 0.09
CA GLY A 128 -12.62 -11.44 0.21
C GLY A 128 -13.70 -10.41 -0.08
N HIS A 129 -14.82 -10.56 0.63
CA HIS A 129 -16.00 -9.73 0.47
C HIS A 129 -15.85 -8.39 1.22
N TYR A 130 -16.09 -7.25 0.54
CA TYR A 130 -15.89 -5.93 1.14
C TYR A 130 -16.80 -5.65 2.34
N LYS A 131 -18.05 -6.16 2.35
CA LYS A 131 -18.92 -6.15 3.55
C LYS A 131 -18.20 -6.67 4.79
N GLU A 132 -17.46 -7.78 4.69
CA GLU A 132 -16.73 -8.30 5.84
C GLU A 132 -15.68 -7.30 6.33
N ILE A 133 -14.94 -6.66 5.41
CA ILE A 133 -13.98 -5.61 5.79
C ILE A 133 -14.67 -4.47 6.54
N LEU A 134 -15.79 -3.94 6.02
CA LEU A 134 -16.53 -2.88 6.70
C LEU A 134 -17.02 -3.30 8.09
N MET A 135 -17.53 -4.52 8.22
CA MET A 135 -18.00 -5.06 9.50
C MET A 135 -16.86 -5.23 10.52
N GLU A 136 -15.71 -5.73 10.08
CA GLU A 136 -14.55 -5.92 10.95
C GLU A 136 -13.92 -4.56 11.34
N VAL A 137 -13.89 -3.59 10.42
CA VAL A 137 -13.45 -2.22 10.75
C VAL A 137 -14.42 -1.58 11.75
N ALA A 138 -15.73 -1.70 11.55
CA ALA A 138 -16.74 -1.16 12.48
C ALA A 138 -16.65 -1.77 13.88
N LYS A 139 -16.18 -3.02 13.99
CA LYS A 139 -15.94 -3.73 15.26
C LYS A 139 -14.51 -3.58 15.77
N SER A 140 -13.59 -3.00 15.00
CA SER A 140 -12.20 -2.85 15.41
C SER A 140 -12.12 -1.91 16.60
N PRO A 141 -11.52 -2.32 17.72
CA PRO A 141 -11.36 -1.44 18.87
C PRO A 141 -10.55 -0.17 18.55
N ALA A 142 -9.53 -0.29 17.69
CA ALA A 142 -8.74 0.85 17.24
C ALA A 142 -9.63 1.87 16.52
N MET A 143 -10.53 1.41 15.63
CA MET A 143 -11.45 2.28 14.89
C MET A 143 -12.55 2.88 15.77
N ILE A 144 -13.13 2.07 16.67
CA ILE A 144 -14.14 2.53 17.64
C ILE A 144 -13.60 3.68 18.46
N TYR A 145 -12.37 3.57 18.95
CA TYR A 145 -11.72 4.64 19.71
C TYR A 145 -11.29 5.81 18.79
N TRP A 146 -10.80 5.52 17.59
CA TRP A 146 -10.35 6.53 16.64
C TRP A 146 -11.47 7.48 16.20
N LEU A 147 -12.70 6.97 16.03
CA LEU A 147 -13.87 7.76 15.63
C LEU A 147 -14.90 7.92 16.76
N ASP A 148 -14.47 7.75 18.01
CA ASP A 148 -15.25 8.04 19.22
C ASP A 148 -16.60 7.30 19.29
N ASN A 149 -16.74 6.14 18.64
CA ASN A 149 -17.98 5.36 18.70
C ASN A 149 -18.21 4.76 20.09
N ASN A 150 -17.15 4.64 20.92
CA ASN A 150 -17.31 4.32 22.33
C ASN A 150 -18.06 5.41 23.14
N GLU A 151 -18.25 6.60 22.57
CA GLU A 151 -19.07 7.70 23.13
C GLU A 151 -20.43 7.85 22.41
N ASN A 152 -20.79 6.89 21.54
CA ASN A 152 -22.04 6.91 20.78
C ASN A 152 -23.15 6.17 21.52
N HIS A 153 -24.01 6.92 22.21
CA HIS A 153 -25.05 6.41 23.10
C HIS A 153 -26.45 6.65 22.54
N ALA A 154 -27.42 5.81 22.92
CA ALA A 154 -28.80 5.96 22.45
C ALA A 154 -29.43 7.33 22.80
N ASP A 155 -29.05 7.92 23.93
CA ASP A 155 -29.51 9.23 24.39
C ASP A 155 -28.61 10.41 23.95
N SER A 156 -27.41 10.11 23.44
CA SER A 156 -26.43 11.09 22.98
C SER A 156 -25.64 10.54 21.78
N VAL A 157 -26.25 10.65 20.60
CA VAL A 157 -25.67 10.14 19.35
C VAL A 157 -24.40 10.92 18.99
N ASN A 158 -23.31 10.20 18.76
CA ASN A 158 -22.06 10.75 18.22
C ASN A 158 -21.98 10.45 16.71
N GLU A 159 -21.90 11.50 15.89
CA GLU A 159 -21.99 11.37 14.43
C GLU A 159 -20.67 11.05 13.74
N ASN A 160 -19.55 11.00 14.45
CA ASN A 160 -18.22 10.89 13.86
C ASN A 160 -18.07 9.61 13.02
N TRP A 161 -18.31 8.43 13.60
CA TRP A 161 -18.28 7.16 12.85
C TRP A 161 -19.24 7.13 11.66
N GLY A 162 -20.50 7.52 11.85
CA GLY A 162 -21.50 7.49 10.77
C GLY A 162 -21.18 8.45 9.64
N ARG A 163 -20.60 9.62 9.96
CA ARG A 163 -20.13 10.58 8.96
C ARG A 163 -18.99 10.01 8.15
N GLU A 164 -17.93 9.53 8.79
CA GLU A 164 -16.76 9.00 8.07
C GLU A 164 -17.09 7.73 7.28
N LEU A 165 -17.98 6.87 7.79
CA LEU A 165 -18.46 5.69 7.07
C LEU A 165 -19.05 6.09 5.71
N LEU A 166 -19.89 7.12 5.68
CA LEU A 166 -20.51 7.61 4.43
C LEU A 166 -19.55 8.44 3.59
N GLU A 167 -18.80 9.35 4.23
CA GLU A 167 -18.01 10.37 3.56
C GLU A 167 -16.70 9.86 2.98
N LEU A 168 -15.89 9.19 3.80
CA LEU A 168 -14.52 8.83 3.46
C LEU A 168 -14.33 7.34 3.17
N PHE A 169 -15.22 6.49 3.68
CA PHE A 169 -15.03 5.04 3.58
C PHE A 169 -15.89 4.38 2.50
N THR A 170 -17.06 4.95 2.15
CA THR A 170 -18.00 4.24 1.26
C THR A 170 -18.58 5.08 0.12
N MET A 171 -19.23 6.21 0.36
CA MET A 171 -20.07 6.86 -0.66
C MET A 171 -19.51 8.17 -1.20
N GLY A 172 -18.69 8.88 -0.43
CA GLY A 172 -18.22 10.21 -0.83
C GLY A 172 -19.27 11.30 -0.63
N VAL A 173 -18.79 12.53 -0.39
CA VAL A 173 -19.62 13.73 -0.22
C VAL A 173 -20.59 13.92 -1.39
N GLY A 174 -21.84 14.24 -1.06
CA GLY A 174 -22.90 14.58 -2.03
C GLY A 174 -23.84 13.43 -2.37
N ASN A 175 -23.62 12.23 -1.81
CA ASN A 175 -24.45 11.04 -2.04
C ASN A 175 -25.38 10.68 -0.87
N TYR A 176 -25.39 11.47 0.20
CA TYR A 176 -26.19 11.31 1.42
C TYR A 176 -26.58 12.69 1.98
N THR A 177 -27.52 12.71 2.92
CA THR A 177 -27.95 13.91 3.65
C THR A 177 -27.41 13.92 5.08
N GLU A 178 -27.47 15.06 5.76
CA GLU A 178 -27.16 15.13 7.21
C GLU A 178 -28.12 14.28 8.05
N THR A 179 -29.35 14.07 7.59
CA THR A 179 -30.25 13.11 8.23
C THR A 179 -29.69 11.69 8.12
N ASP A 180 -29.20 11.29 6.95
CA ASP A 180 -28.60 9.96 6.77
C ASP A 180 -27.36 9.76 7.68
N VAL A 181 -26.55 10.79 7.90
CA VAL A 181 -25.40 10.75 8.83
C VAL A 181 -25.87 10.41 10.25
N ARG A 182 -26.88 11.13 10.74
CA ARG A 182 -27.43 10.91 12.08
C ARG A 182 -28.07 9.53 12.20
N GLU A 183 -28.83 9.11 11.22
CA GLU A 183 -29.54 7.82 11.21
C GLU A 183 -28.57 6.64 11.10
N CYS A 184 -27.52 6.77 10.30
CA CYS A 184 -26.39 5.85 10.28
C CYS A 184 -25.75 5.75 11.68
N SER A 185 -25.45 6.89 12.31
CA SER A 185 -24.81 6.92 13.63
C SER A 185 -25.67 6.28 14.72
N ARG A 186 -26.99 6.50 14.69
CA ARG A 186 -27.95 5.84 15.60
C ARG A 186 -27.87 4.32 15.53
N ALA A 187 -27.62 3.75 14.34
CA ALA A 187 -27.55 2.30 14.16
C ALA A 187 -26.28 1.65 14.77
N PHE A 188 -25.25 2.45 15.07
CA PHE A 188 -24.03 2.00 15.73
C PHE A 188 -23.97 2.36 17.23
N THR A 189 -25.07 2.86 17.81
CA THR A 189 -25.16 3.09 19.26
C THR A 189 -25.00 1.78 20.02
N GLY A 190 -24.35 1.83 21.18
CA GLY A 190 -24.04 0.65 22.01
C GLY A 190 -22.89 -0.22 21.48
N TRP A 191 -22.29 0.08 20.33
CA TRP A 191 -21.05 -0.57 19.86
C TRP A 191 -19.85 0.12 20.53
N THR A 192 -19.21 -0.58 21.46
CA THR A 192 -18.13 -0.04 22.28
C THR A 192 -17.00 -1.05 22.45
N LEU A 193 -16.05 -0.74 23.33
CA LEU A 193 -14.92 -1.60 23.68
C LEU A 193 -15.01 -2.07 25.13
N GLU A 194 -14.52 -3.27 25.41
CA GLU A 194 -14.29 -3.74 26.77
C GLU A 194 -13.01 -3.15 27.33
N HIS A 195 -13.05 -2.68 28.59
CA HIS A 195 -11.90 -2.06 29.23
C HIS A 195 -10.75 -3.06 29.44
N LYS A 196 -9.52 -2.69 29.06
CA LYS A 196 -8.33 -3.53 29.32
C LYS A 196 -8.19 -3.82 30.80
N LEU A 197 -7.86 -5.07 31.11
CA LEU A 197 -7.29 -5.42 32.40
C LEU A 197 -6.00 -4.62 32.61
N PRO A 198 -5.79 -4.00 33.79
CA PRO A 198 -4.58 -3.24 34.02
C PRO A 198 -3.34 -4.13 33.91
N ARG A 199 -2.28 -3.59 33.33
CA ARG A 199 -1.04 -4.29 32.92
C ARG A 199 -0.43 -5.22 33.98
N PHE A 200 -0.62 -4.93 35.27
CA PHE A 200 -0.08 -5.60 36.47
C PHE A 200 1.05 -6.63 36.20
N HIS A 201 0.93 -7.86 36.71
CA HIS A 201 1.95 -8.92 36.52
C HIS A 201 1.59 -9.87 35.36
N MET A 202 0.45 -9.64 34.71
CA MET A 202 -0.12 -10.53 33.68
C MET A 202 0.18 -10.08 32.25
N GLY A 203 0.80 -8.91 32.05
CA GLY A 203 1.16 -8.39 30.73
C GLY A 203 0.09 -7.46 30.14
N ARG A 204 0.25 -7.11 28.86
CA ARG A 204 -0.71 -6.28 28.13
C ARG A 204 -1.77 -7.16 27.48
N TRP A 205 -3.02 -6.72 27.54
CA TRP A 205 -4.20 -7.35 26.93
C TRP A 205 -4.65 -6.53 25.73
N ASP A 206 -5.34 -7.15 24.79
CA ASP A 206 -5.93 -6.44 23.64
C ASP A 206 -7.23 -5.77 24.08
N TRP A 207 -7.72 -4.81 23.31
CA TRP A 207 -9.10 -4.37 23.41
C TRP A 207 -10.00 -5.39 22.74
N ASP A 208 -11.19 -5.59 23.32
CA ASP A 208 -12.21 -6.44 22.72
C ASP A 208 -13.43 -5.60 22.36
N PHE A 209 -14.04 -5.90 21.23
CA PHE A 209 -15.34 -5.35 20.85
C PHE A 209 -16.43 -5.79 21.84
N LYS A 210 -17.35 -4.88 22.16
CA LYS A 210 -18.52 -5.17 22.98
C LYS A 210 -19.75 -4.44 22.44
N PHE A 211 -20.85 -5.17 22.28
CA PHE A 211 -22.16 -4.57 22.07
C PHE A 211 -22.93 -4.48 23.40
N LEU A 212 -23.48 -3.32 23.71
CA LEU A 212 -24.34 -3.04 24.86
C LEU A 212 -25.78 -2.87 24.39
N PRO A 213 -26.63 -3.91 24.46
CA PRO A 213 -28.01 -3.83 23.99
C PRO A 213 -28.82 -2.74 24.68
N GLU A 214 -28.55 -2.44 25.95
CA GLU A 214 -29.24 -1.41 26.73
C GLU A 214 -28.92 0.03 26.31
N ASP A 215 -27.83 0.23 25.58
CA ASP A 215 -27.33 1.53 25.12
C ASP A 215 -27.55 1.73 23.61
N HIS A 216 -28.29 0.81 22.98
CA HIS A 216 -28.63 0.86 21.56
C HIS A 216 -30.02 1.49 21.33
N ASP A 217 -30.12 2.33 20.31
CA ASP A 217 -31.37 2.91 19.85
C ASP A 217 -32.10 2.00 18.85
N TYR A 218 -33.11 1.26 19.34
CA TYR A 218 -33.97 0.37 18.53
C TYR A 218 -35.13 1.07 17.83
N SER A 219 -35.26 2.39 17.94
CA SER A 219 -36.37 3.08 17.27
C SER A 219 -36.17 3.15 15.75
N GLU A 220 -37.28 3.38 15.05
CA GLU A 220 -37.31 3.40 13.58
C GLU A 220 -36.36 4.47 13.03
N LYS A 221 -35.70 4.11 11.93
CA LYS A 221 -34.73 4.92 11.21
C LYS A 221 -35.17 5.09 9.77
N GLU A 222 -34.90 6.26 9.21
CA GLU A 222 -35.08 6.54 7.79
C GLU A 222 -33.72 6.82 7.16
N PHE A 223 -33.20 5.85 6.41
CA PHE A 223 -31.83 5.88 5.92
C PHE A 223 -31.77 5.56 4.42
N LEU A 224 -31.23 6.49 3.62
CA LEU A 224 -31.06 6.39 2.17
C LEU A 224 -32.32 5.93 1.42
N GLY A 225 -33.49 6.38 1.89
CA GLY A 225 -34.81 6.06 1.34
C GLY A 225 -35.46 4.77 1.86
N HIS A 226 -34.82 4.07 2.81
CA HIS A 226 -35.36 2.90 3.48
C HIS A 226 -35.88 3.27 4.86
N LYS A 227 -36.93 2.59 5.34
CA LYS A 227 -37.47 2.75 6.70
C LYS A 227 -37.47 1.42 7.44
N GLY A 228 -36.99 1.42 8.68
CA GLY A 228 -36.92 0.22 9.51
C GLY A 228 -36.11 0.44 10.78
N ASN A 229 -36.11 -0.54 11.67
CA ASN A 229 -35.33 -0.50 12.91
C ASN A 229 -33.92 -1.03 12.65
N PHE A 230 -33.17 -0.36 11.76
CA PHE A 230 -31.88 -0.87 11.28
C PHE A 230 -30.80 -0.89 12.37
N ASP A 231 -30.01 -1.96 12.38
CA ASP A 231 -28.73 -2.04 13.08
C ASP A 231 -27.54 -1.70 12.15
N GLY A 232 -26.32 -1.71 12.71
CA GLY A 232 -25.10 -1.39 11.95
C GLY A 232 -24.83 -2.33 10.77
N GLU A 233 -25.24 -3.59 10.84
CA GLU A 233 -25.07 -4.54 9.73
C GLU A 233 -26.03 -4.22 8.58
N GLU A 234 -27.30 -3.98 8.91
CA GLU A 234 -28.32 -3.61 7.91
C GLU A 234 -28.02 -2.25 7.26
N ILE A 235 -27.45 -1.30 8.00
CA ILE A 235 -26.98 -0.04 7.43
C ILE A 235 -25.87 -0.27 6.40
N ILE A 236 -24.90 -1.15 6.70
CA ILE A 236 -23.82 -1.49 5.76
C ILE A 236 -24.40 -2.15 4.50
N ASP A 237 -25.40 -3.03 4.63
CA ASP A 237 -26.09 -3.62 3.47
C ASP A 237 -26.79 -2.56 2.61
N ILE A 238 -27.48 -1.60 3.22
CA ILE A 238 -28.12 -0.49 2.50
C ILE A 238 -27.07 0.36 1.78
N ILE A 239 -25.93 0.66 2.41
CA ILE A 239 -24.82 1.41 1.79
C ILE A 239 -24.29 0.67 0.57
N LEU A 240 -23.99 -0.62 0.69
CA LEU A 240 -23.46 -1.44 -0.42
C LEU A 240 -24.47 -1.62 -1.56
N SER A 241 -25.77 -1.45 -1.32
CA SER A 241 -26.77 -1.45 -2.39
C SER A 241 -26.71 -0.23 -3.32
N LYS A 242 -26.02 0.84 -2.93
CA LYS A 242 -26.00 2.11 -3.68
C LYS A 242 -24.90 2.11 -4.74
N PRO A 243 -25.21 2.50 -6.00
CA PRO A 243 -24.21 2.64 -7.06
C PRO A 243 -23.07 3.61 -6.73
N ALA A 244 -23.36 4.66 -5.94
CA ALA A 244 -22.35 5.60 -5.47
C ALA A 244 -21.23 4.91 -4.69
N THR A 245 -21.56 3.90 -3.88
CA THR A 245 -20.61 3.11 -3.10
C THR A 245 -19.65 2.33 -3.99
N ALA A 246 -20.18 1.65 -5.01
CA ALA A 246 -19.36 0.95 -5.99
C ALA A 246 -18.42 1.90 -6.73
N ALA A 247 -18.91 3.07 -7.17
CA ALA A 247 -18.11 4.07 -7.87
C ALA A 247 -16.98 4.65 -7.00
N PHE A 248 -17.27 4.91 -5.72
CA PHE A 248 -16.28 5.45 -4.78
C PHE A 248 -15.15 4.45 -4.50
N ILE A 249 -15.49 3.20 -4.18
CA ILE A 249 -14.50 2.13 -3.94
C ILE A 249 -13.70 1.84 -5.22
N ALA A 250 -14.36 1.82 -6.38
CA ALA A 250 -13.70 1.67 -7.68
C ALA A 250 -12.67 2.78 -7.94
N ARG A 251 -12.99 4.03 -7.61
CA ARG A 251 -12.06 5.17 -7.75
C ARG A 251 -10.89 5.05 -6.79
N HIS A 252 -11.08 4.56 -5.57
CA HIS A 252 -9.98 4.22 -4.67
C HIS A 252 -9.06 3.14 -5.24
N LEU A 253 -9.62 2.04 -5.76
CA LEU A 253 -8.85 0.96 -6.39
C LEU A 253 -8.06 1.49 -7.60
N TYR A 254 -8.69 2.31 -8.44
CA TYR A 254 -8.03 2.95 -9.57
C TYR A 254 -6.88 3.87 -9.12
N SER A 255 -7.12 4.74 -8.14
CA SER A 255 -6.13 5.67 -7.58
C SER A 255 -4.91 4.92 -7.02
N PHE A 256 -5.14 3.79 -6.33
CA PHE A 256 -4.08 3.03 -5.67
C PHE A 256 -3.33 2.09 -6.61
N PHE A 257 -3.99 1.45 -7.59
CA PHE A 257 -3.39 0.42 -8.45
C PHE A 257 -3.11 0.85 -9.89
N VAL A 258 -3.70 1.94 -10.39
CA VAL A 258 -3.55 2.36 -11.80
C VAL A 258 -2.78 3.66 -11.92
N ALA A 259 -3.38 4.81 -11.55
CA ALA A 259 -2.81 6.14 -11.80
C ALA A 259 -3.21 7.12 -10.69
N ASP A 260 -2.45 8.21 -10.54
CA ASP A 260 -2.79 9.22 -9.53
C ASP A 260 -4.11 9.95 -9.84
N GLU A 261 -4.93 10.11 -8.81
CA GLU A 261 -6.18 10.87 -8.79
C GLU A 261 -6.04 12.12 -7.89
N PRO A 262 -6.92 13.12 -8.02
CA PRO A 262 -7.08 14.16 -7.00
C PRO A 262 -7.30 13.57 -5.60
N GLN A 263 -7.04 14.33 -4.54
CA GLN A 263 -7.34 13.87 -3.18
C GLN A 263 -8.86 13.69 -2.97
N VAL A 264 -9.23 12.78 -2.05
CA VAL A 264 -10.63 12.39 -1.80
C VAL A 264 -11.58 13.57 -1.57
N PRO A 265 -11.23 14.61 -0.79
CA PRO A 265 -12.13 15.76 -0.58
C PRO A 265 -12.52 16.50 -1.87
N ALA A 266 -11.72 16.40 -2.92
CA ALA A 266 -12.00 17.04 -4.22
C ALA A 266 -12.88 16.19 -5.14
N TRP A 267 -13.22 14.94 -4.79
CA TRP A 267 -13.90 14.00 -5.68
C TRP A 267 -15.34 14.37 -6.00
N SER A 268 -16.02 15.10 -5.12
CA SER A 268 -17.39 15.59 -5.33
C SER A 268 -17.49 16.67 -6.41
N VAL A 269 -16.38 17.38 -6.69
CA VAL A 269 -16.31 18.47 -7.66
C VAL A 269 -15.38 18.19 -8.83
N THR A 270 -14.51 17.19 -8.71
CA THR A 270 -13.54 16.80 -9.73
C THR A 270 -13.81 15.38 -10.22
N PRO A 271 -14.20 15.19 -11.50
CA PRO A 271 -14.46 13.86 -12.05
C PRO A 271 -13.19 13.00 -12.04
N PRO A 272 -13.33 11.67 -12.09
CA PRO A 272 -12.18 10.78 -12.22
C PRO A 272 -11.42 11.04 -13.52
N ARG A 273 -10.11 10.82 -13.51
CA ARG A 273 -9.23 10.98 -14.67
C ARG A 273 -9.63 10.06 -15.82
N ASP A 274 -10.09 8.86 -15.49
CA ASP A 274 -10.61 7.86 -16.43
C ASP A 274 -12.00 7.37 -15.95
N PRO A 275 -13.09 8.06 -16.33
CA PRO A 275 -14.44 7.69 -15.92
C PRO A 275 -14.86 6.30 -16.40
N GLU A 276 -14.39 5.86 -17.57
CA GLU A 276 -14.75 4.56 -18.15
C GLU A 276 -14.09 3.42 -17.37
N ALA A 277 -12.81 3.57 -16.99
CA ALA A 277 -12.12 2.60 -16.14
C ALA A 277 -12.76 2.50 -14.75
N VAL A 278 -13.10 3.62 -14.12
CA VAL A 278 -13.78 3.63 -12.82
C VAL A 278 -15.15 2.96 -12.92
N GLN A 279 -15.93 3.25 -13.96
CA GLN A 279 -17.24 2.61 -14.16
C GLN A 279 -17.10 1.10 -14.35
N LEU A 280 -16.14 0.64 -15.16
CA LEU A 280 -15.89 -0.79 -15.38
C LEU A 280 -15.58 -1.54 -14.06
N LEU A 281 -14.82 -0.91 -13.17
CA LEU A 281 -14.51 -1.45 -11.84
C LEU A 281 -15.72 -1.39 -10.90
N ALA A 282 -16.53 -0.33 -10.96
CA ALA A 282 -17.76 -0.21 -10.18
C ALA A 282 -18.77 -1.30 -10.57
N ASP A 283 -18.95 -1.54 -11.87
CA ASP A 283 -19.79 -2.63 -12.37
C ASP A 283 -19.26 -3.99 -11.89
N ALA A 284 -17.93 -4.18 -11.91
CA ALA A 284 -17.32 -5.41 -11.42
C ALA A 284 -17.55 -5.64 -9.92
N LEU A 285 -17.52 -4.58 -9.11
CA LEU A 285 -17.87 -4.66 -7.69
C LEU A 285 -19.31 -5.14 -7.54
N MET A 286 -20.27 -4.51 -8.22
CA MET A 286 -21.68 -4.89 -8.13
C MET A 286 -21.95 -6.31 -8.66
N GLU A 287 -21.37 -6.68 -9.80
CA GLU A 287 -21.53 -8.00 -10.43
C GLU A 287 -20.96 -9.14 -9.58
N SER A 288 -19.89 -8.88 -8.82
CA SER A 288 -19.21 -9.86 -7.98
C SER A 288 -19.64 -9.84 -6.53
N ASP A 289 -20.70 -9.10 -6.20
CA ASP A 289 -21.15 -8.87 -4.82
C ASP A 289 -19.99 -8.38 -3.94
N TYR A 290 -19.29 -7.33 -4.40
CA TYR A 290 -18.18 -6.68 -3.73
C TYR A 290 -17.00 -7.61 -3.34
N HIS A 291 -16.74 -8.67 -4.12
CA HIS A 291 -15.58 -9.53 -3.90
C HIS A 291 -14.30 -8.93 -4.49
N ILE A 292 -13.40 -8.45 -3.63
CA ILE A 292 -12.25 -7.62 -4.02
C ILE A 292 -11.27 -8.37 -4.93
N GLY A 293 -10.99 -9.65 -4.65
CA GLY A 293 -10.13 -10.46 -5.51
C GLY A 293 -10.62 -10.54 -6.97
N ASN A 294 -11.93 -10.60 -7.20
CA ASN A 294 -12.50 -10.66 -8.55
C ASN A 294 -12.32 -9.33 -9.29
N VAL A 295 -12.49 -8.21 -8.58
CA VAL A 295 -12.31 -6.87 -9.14
C VAL A 295 -10.84 -6.60 -9.46
N LEU A 296 -9.92 -6.98 -8.58
CA LEU A 296 -8.48 -6.89 -8.84
C LEU A 296 -8.05 -7.75 -10.03
N LYS A 297 -8.60 -8.96 -10.16
CA LYS A 297 -8.38 -9.81 -11.34
C LYS A 297 -8.80 -9.10 -12.64
N LYS A 298 -9.98 -8.47 -12.65
CA LYS A 298 -10.47 -7.68 -13.81
C LYS A 298 -9.58 -6.45 -14.05
N LEU A 299 -9.18 -5.75 -13.00
CA LEU A 299 -8.31 -4.57 -13.04
C LEU A 299 -6.97 -4.91 -13.68
N PHE A 300 -6.24 -5.91 -13.18
CA PHE A 300 -4.90 -6.24 -13.67
C PHE A 300 -4.89 -6.84 -15.08
N ASN A 301 -6.01 -7.41 -15.53
CA ASN A 301 -6.15 -7.90 -16.90
C ASN A 301 -6.61 -6.85 -17.91
N SER A 302 -7.11 -5.71 -17.45
CA SER A 302 -7.67 -4.65 -18.29
C SER A 302 -6.61 -3.95 -19.17
N ASP A 303 -7.06 -3.44 -20.33
CA ASP A 303 -6.19 -2.69 -21.23
C ASP A 303 -5.76 -1.35 -20.63
N PHE A 304 -6.64 -0.65 -19.91
CA PHE A 304 -6.30 0.62 -19.25
C PHE A 304 -5.16 0.41 -18.25
N PHE A 305 -5.15 -0.69 -17.48
CA PHE A 305 -4.07 -0.98 -16.55
C PHE A 305 -2.75 -1.24 -17.28
N LYS A 306 -2.78 -2.06 -18.33
CA LYS A 306 -1.59 -2.45 -19.12
C LYS A 306 -0.96 -1.25 -19.86
N GLN A 307 -1.77 -0.24 -20.21
CA GLN A 307 -1.34 0.96 -20.93
C GLN A 307 -0.83 2.09 -20.01
N GLN A 308 -1.33 2.21 -18.78
CA GLN A 308 -0.99 3.30 -17.84
C GLN A 308 0.36 3.09 -17.12
N ARG A 309 1.44 2.88 -17.87
CA ARG A 309 2.80 2.73 -17.29
C ARG A 309 3.38 4.08 -16.86
N PHE A 310 4.14 4.11 -15.76
CA PHE A 310 4.82 5.30 -15.24
C PHE A 310 3.88 6.49 -14.90
N SER A 311 2.62 6.19 -14.58
CA SER A 311 1.54 7.15 -14.37
C SER A 311 1.24 7.47 -12.90
N LYS A 312 2.05 6.93 -11.97
CA LYS A 312 1.89 7.11 -10.53
C LYS A 312 3.22 7.36 -9.84
N VAL A 313 3.23 8.29 -8.90
CA VAL A 313 4.37 8.48 -8.00
C VAL A 313 4.38 7.38 -6.94
N LYS A 314 5.53 6.71 -6.76
CA LYS A 314 5.72 5.72 -5.68
C LYS A 314 5.52 6.40 -4.32
N ASN A 315 4.66 5.85 -3.48
CA ASN A 315 4.57 6.30 -2.09
C ASN A 315 5.87 5.98 -1.33
N PRO A 316 6.15 6.63 -0.19
CA PRO A 316 7.34 6.38 0.59
C PRO A 316 7.60 4.91 0.94
N THR A 317 6.56 4.16 1.31
CA THR A 317 6.68 2.73 1.62
C THR A 317 7.14 1.93 0.40
N GLU A 318 6.57 2.20 -0.77
CA GLU A 318 6.97 1.57 -2.03
C GLU A 318 8.43 1.86 -2.36
N VAL A 319 8.92 3.08 -2.17
CA VAL A 319 10.34 3.40 -2.41
C VAL A 319 11.25 2.60 -1.50
N VAL A 320 10.97 2.60 -0.20
CA VAL A 320 11.84 1.92 0.78
C VAL A 320 11.80 0.41 0.58
N VAL A 321 10.61 -0.19 0.52
CA VAL A 321 10.45 -1.64 0.41
C VAL A 321 10.96 -2.14 -0.94
N SER A 322 10.66 -1.47 -2.05
CA SER A 322 11.15 -1.89 -3.38
C SER A 322 12.66 -1.85 -3.47
N THR A 323 13.30 -0.85 -2.88
CA THR A 323 14.76 -0.74 -2.85
C THR A 323 15.38 -1.85 -2.03
N LEU A 324 14.87 -2.11 -0.83
CA LEU A 324 15.37 -3.17 0.06
C LEU A 324 15.22 -4.56 -0.56
N ARG A 325 14.12 -4.81 -1.27
CA ARG A 325 13.91 -6.03 -2.06
C ARG A 325 14.87 -6.14 -3.24
N LEU A 326 15.17 -5.03 -3.91
CA LEU A 326 16.09 -4.99 -5.05
C LEU A 326 17.53 -5.28 -4.63
N VAL A 327 18.00 -4.67 -3.55
CA VAL A 327 19.39 -4.82 -3.09
C VAL A 327 19.63 -6.07 -2.24
N GLY A 328 18.58 -6.63 -1.61
CA GLY A 328 18.66 -7.84 -0.80
C GLY A 328 19.48 -7.69 0.48
N GLY A 329 19.71 -8.82 1.17
CA GLY A 329 20.43 -8.85 2.45
C GLY A 329 19.56 -8.35 3.61
N THR A 330 18.28 -8.69 3.60
CA THR A 330 17.26 -8.18 4.55
C THR A 330 16.41 -9.30 5.17
N GLU A 331 16.76 -10.55 4.87
CA GLU A 331 16.04 -11.76 5.28
C GLU A 331 16.12 -11.98 6.78
N ARG A 332 17.20 -11.52 7.42
CA ARG A 332 17.37 -11.58 8.87
C ARG A 332 17.00 -10.25 9.50
N PRO A 333 16.20 -10.24 10.58
CA PRO A 333 16.00 -9.04 11.40
C PRO A 333 17.34 -8.50 11.88
N ALA A 334 17.60 -7.22 11.60
CA ALA A 334 18.85 -6.55 11.95
C ALA A 334 18.56 -5.10 12.38
N PRO A 335 19.42 -4.46 13.21
CA PRO A 335 19.15 -3.13 13.79
C PRO A 335 18.74 -2.07 12.77
N GLU A 336 19.24 -2.18 11.54
CA GLU A 336 18.94 -1.32 10.39
C GLU A 336 17.45 -1.27 10.05
N ILE A 337 16.64 -2.28 10.42
CA ILE A 337 15.20 -2.28 10.19
C ILE A 337 14.52 -1.08 10.82
N MET A 338 15.01 -0.62 11.97
CA MET A 338 14.50 0.58 12.64
C MET A 338 14.80 1.81 11.80
N ASP A 339 16.04 1.96 11.31
CA ASP A 339 16.40 3.10 10.48
C ASP A 339 15.61 3.13 9.17
N TRP A 340 15.47 1.99 8.49
CA TRP A 340 14.68 1.87 7.25
C TRP A 340 13.21 2.22 7.47
N THR A 341 12.65 1.77 8.59
CA THR A 341 11.28 2.10 8.98
C THR A 341 11.13 3.60 9.23
N GLY A 342 12.12 4.24 9.86
CA GLY A 342 12.16 5.69 10.06
C GLY A 342 12.23 6.46 8.74
N GLN A 343 12.91 5.94 7.72
CA GLN A 343 12.98 6.58 6.40
C GLN A 343 11.60 6.74 5.75
N ILE A 344 10.70 5.77 5.92
CA ILE A 344 9.32 5.86 5.40
C ILE A 344 8.59 7.06 6.04
N ALA A 345 8.69 7.20 7.36
CA ALA A 345 8.10 8.31 8.09
C ALA A 345 8.74 9.67 7.69
N TYR A 346 10.07 9.72 7.55
CA TYR A 346 10.77 10.94 7.14
C TYR A 346 10.46 11.39 5.70
N MET A 347 9.96 10.48 4.87
CA MET A 347 9.48 10.77 3.53
C MET A 347 7.98 11.11 3.48
N GLY A 348 7.28 11.07 4.63
CA GLY A 348 5.92 11.59 4.80
C GLY A 348 4.84 10.53 5.10
N GLN A 349 5.19 9.24 5.15
CA GLN A 349 4.21 8.16 5.37
C GLN A 349 4.50 7.40 6.67
N ASP A 350 4.18 8.00 7.81
CA ASP A 350 4.36 7.36 9.12
C ASP A 350 3.32 6.23 9.31
N LEU A 351 3.68 5.01 8.92
CA LEU A 351 2.79 3.84 8.98
C LEU A 351 2.23 3.64 10.39
N LEU A 352 0.98 3.17 10.47
CA LEU A 352 0.18 3.10 11.72
C LEU A 352 -0.17 4.46 12.33
N ASN A 353 0.16 5.56 11.65
CA ASN A 353 -0.09 6.91 12.13
C ASN A 353 -0.45 7.89 10.98
N PRO A 354 -1.54 7.63 10.22
CA PRO A 354 -2.02 8.57 9.22
C PRO A 354 -2.27 9.95 9.84
N PRO A 355 -2.03 11.04 9.09
CA PRO A 355 -2.05 12.41 9.62
C PRO A 355 -3.47 12.90 9.95
N SER A 356 -4.50 12.32 9.35
CA SER A 356 -5.91 12.64 9.56
C SER A 356 -6.81 11.45 9.21
N VAL A 357 -8.12 11.61 9.41
CA VAL A 357 -9.16 10.65 8.99
C VAL A 357 -9.21 10.45 7.48
N GLU A 358 -8.66 11.39 6.69
CA GLU A 358 -8.56 11.29 5.22
C GLU A 358 -7.43 10.35 4.76
N GLY A 359 -6.61 9.85 5.69
CA GLY A 359 -5.46 9.01 5.38
C GLY A 359 -4.27 9.83 4.87
N TRP A 360 -3.47 9.24 3.97
CA TRP A 360 -2.38 9.96 3.32
C TRP A 360 -2.78 10.51 1.96
N HIS A 361 -2.30 11.71 1.66
CA HIS A 361 -2.37 12.27 0.32
C HIS A 361 -1.50 11.47 -0.65
N ASN A 362 -1.91 11.42 -1.91
CA ASN A 362 -1.26 10.62 -2.94
C ASN A 362 -0.57 11.46 -4.02
N GLY A 363 0.22 10.77 -4.85
CA GLY A 363 0.79 11.32 -6.08
C GLY A 363 1.91 12.32 -5.85
N VAL A 364 1.85 13.46 -6.54
CA VAL A 364 2.93 14.47 -6.55
C VAL A 364 3.18 15.11 -5.18
N GLU A 365 2.23 15.02 -4.24
CA GLU A 365 2.38 15.55 -2.88
C GLU A 365 3.44 14.80 -2.06
N TRP A 366 3.81 13.58 -2.47
CA TRP A 366 4.96 12.86 -1.91
C TRP A 366 6.31 13.53 -2.22
N ILE A 367 6.36 14.41 -3.21
CA ILE A 367 7.59 15.00 -3.76
C ILE A 367 7.63 16.50 -3.44
N ASN A 368 8.50 16.86 -2.51
CA ASN A 368 8.99 18.22 -2.31
C ASN A 368 10.52 18.22 -2.30
N SER A 369 11.15 19.39 -2.20
CA SER A 369 12.62 19.50 -2.24
C SER A 369 13.31 18.67 -1.15
N GLY A 370 12.70 18.55 0.04
CA GLY A 370 13.24 17.76 1.15
C GLY A 370 13.03 16.25 0.97
N THR A 371 11.80 15.82 0.63
CA THR A 371 11.49 14.40 0.47
C THR A 371 12.15 13.80 -0.76
N LEU A 372 12.27 14.55 -1.86
CA LEU A 372 12.99 14.11 -3.06
C LEU A 372 14.46 13.79 -2.75
N MET A 373 15.14 14.68 -2.03
CA MET A 373 16.53 14.46 -1.62
C MET A 373 16.67 13.23 -0.72
N LYS A 374 15.78 13.05 0.27
CA LYS A 374 15.78 11.87 1.14
C LYS A 374 15.57 10.57 0.35
N ARG A 375 14.61 10.55 -0.57
CA ARG A 375 14.31 9.42 -1.45
C ARG A 375 15.53 9.05 -2.29
N THR A 376 16.10 10.02 -3.01
CA THR A 376 17.27 9.79 -3.84
C THR A 376 18.46 9.30 -3.02
N ASN A 377 18.76 9.93 -1.88
CA ASN A 377 19.89 9.52 -1.04
C ASN A 377 19.73 8.09 -0.52
N PHE A 378 18.53 7.72 -0.03
CA PHE A 378 18.26 6.38 0.47
C PHE A 378 18.51 5.31 -0.59
N VAL A 379 17.97 5.51 -1.81
CA VAL A 379 18.13 4.53 -2.89
C VAL A 379 19.57 4.51 -3.39
N SER A 380 20.19 5.67 -3.57
CA SER A 380 21.57 5.79 -4.06
C SER A 380 22.59 5.21 -3.09
N GLU A 381 22.39 5.33 -1.78
CA GLU A 381 23.26 4.73 -0.76
C GLU A 381 23.22 3.20 -0.87
N LEU A 382 22.01 2.62 -0.87
CA LEU A 382 21.83 1.16 -0.89
C LEU A 382 22.23 0.51 -2.21
N ILE A 383 21.88 1.10 -3.35
CA ILE A 383 22.24 0.55 -4.67
C ILE A 383 23.74 0.65 -4.94
N SER A 384 24.44 1.51 -4.20
CA SER A 384 25.87 1.73 -4.38
C SER A 384 26.76 0.76 -3.61
N ASP A 385 26.19 -0.06 -2.74
CA ASP A 385 26.93 -0.98 -1.88
C ASP A 385 27.10 -2.36 -2.58
N PRO A 386 28.29 -2.67 -3.13
CA PRO A 386 28.53 -3.93 -3.83
C PRO A 386 28.57 -5.14 -2.89
N SER A 387 28.57 -4.94 -1.57
CA SER A 387 28.51 -6.05 -0.60
C SER A 387 27.10 -6.65 -0.48
N ARG A 388 26.09 -5.94 -1.00
CA ARG A 388 24.71 -6.40 -0.99
C ARG A 388 24.46 -7.44 -2.09
N PRO A 389 23.81 -8.58 -1.78
CA PRO A 389 23.63 -9.68 -2.74
C PRO A 389 22.92 -9.26 -4.03
N GLY A 390 21.87 -8.44 -3.94
CA GLY A 390 21.13 -7.96 -5.10
C GLY A 390 21.96 -7.02 -5.98
N VAL A 391 22.79 -6.16 -5.37
CA VAL A 391 23.71 -5.28 -6.10
C VAL A 391 24.79 -6.09 -6.83
N GLU A 392 25.35 -7.12 -6.18
CA GLU A 392 26.29 -8.04 -6.81
C GLU A 392 25.67 -8.72 -8.05
N VAL A 393 24.41 -9.18 -7.94
CA VAL A 393 23.66 -9.76 -9.07
C VAL A 393 23.48 -8.73 -10.19
N ILE A 394 23.07 -7.51 -9.89
CA ILE A 394 22.92 -6.43 -10.88
C ILE A 394 24.24 -6.18 -11.61
N ILE A 395 25.34 -5.98 -10.87
CA ILE A 395 26.68 -5.79 -11.43
C ILE A 395 27.05 -6.96 -12.35
N SER A 396 26.86 -8.20 -11.88
CA SER A 396 27.20 -9.40 -12.64
C SER A 396 26.43 -9.51 -13.96
N ARG A 397 25.16 -9.05 -13.98
CA ARG A 397 24.30 -9.04 -15.16
C ARG A 397 24.72 -7.91 -16.10
N VAL A 398 24.91 -6.69 -15.62
CA VAL A 398 25.31 -5.54 -16.45
C VAL A 398 26.66 -5.78 -17.13
N LYS A 399 27.63 -6.40 -16.44
CA LYS A 399 28.94 -6.76 -17.04
C LYS A 399 28.84 -7.64 -18.29
N LYS A 400 27.73 -8.38 -18.46
CA LYS A 400 27.51 -9.22 -19.65
C LYS A 400 27.12 -8.41 -20.90
N ALA A 401 26.73 -7.15 -20.73
CA ALA A 401 26.38 -6.26 -21.84
C ALA A 401 27.60 -5.84 -22.67
N GLY A 402 28.81 -5.81 -22.09
CA GLY A 402 30.04 -5.46 -22.79
C GLY A 402 30.88 -4.46 -22.00
N THR A 403 31.53 -3.55 -22.71
CA THR A 403 32.33 -2.44 -22.15
C THR A 403 31.89 -1.07 -22.69
N GLU A 404 31.03 -1.05 -23.70
CA GLU A 404 30.62 0.18 -24.36
C GLU A 404 29.61 0.97 -23.47
N PRO A 405 29.82 2.27 -23.23
CA PRO A 405 28.97 3.08 -22.33
C PRO A 405 27.46 3.06 -22.60
N SER A 406 27.02 3.19 -23.84
CA SER A 406 25.61 3.07 -24.24
C SER A 406 25.00 1.70 -23.95
N ASP A 407 25.73 0.62 -24.20
CA ASP A 407 25.29 -0.74 -23.86
C ASP A 407 25.15 -0.92 -22.34
N ILE A 408 26.06 -0.33 -21.55
CA ILE A 408 25.99 -0.35 -20.08
C ILE A 408 24.81 0.46 -19.56
N VAL A 409 24.55 1.64 -20.11
CA VAL A 409 23.38 2.46 -19.75
C VAL A 409 22.09 1.71 -20.03
N ASP A 410 21.94 1.13 -21.21
CA ASP A 410 20.76 0.36 -21.57
C ASP A 410 20.58 -0.88 -20.68
N ALA A 411 21.68 -1.56 -20.33
CA ALA A 411 21.66 -2.69 -19.40
C ALA A 411 21.25 -2.27 -17.98
N CYS A 412 21.72 -1.13 -17.47
CA CYS A 412 21.30 -0.60 -16.17
C CYS A 412 19.79 -0.29 -16.15
N LEU A 413 19.29 0.39 -17.19
CA LEU A 413 17.87 0.71 -17.33
C LEU A 413 16.98 -0.54 -17.47
N ASP A 414 17.52 -1.64 -17.99
CA ASP A 414 16.81 -2.92 -18.10
C ASP A 414 16.84 -3.76 -16.79
N ILE A 415 17.98 -3.76 -16.09
CA ILE A 415 18.24 -4.69 -14.97
C ILE A 415 17.75 -4.16 -13.62
N ILE A 416 17.93 -2.86 -13.34
CA ILE A 416 17.52 -2.22 -12.06
C ILE A 416 15.99 -2.24 -11.89
N GLY A 417 15.30 -2.47 -13.00
CA GLY A 417 13.85 -2.50 -13.14
C GLY A 417 13.61 -1.90 -14.52
N PRO A 418 12.94 -2.57 -15.46
CA PRO A 418 12.78 -2.05 -16.81
C PRO A 418 12.16 -0.64 -16.78
N LEU A 419 13.01 0.37 -17.02
CA LEU A 419 12.67 1.79 -16.99
C LEU A 419 12.56 2.31 -18.42
N ILE A 420 11.51 3.08 -18.67
CA ILE A 420 11.38 3.87 -19.88
C ILE A 420 11.70 5.31 -19.52
N VAL A 421 12.87 5.77 -19.94
CA VAL A 421 13.34 7.15 -19.71
C VAL A 421 13.21 7.98 -20.98
N SER A 422 13.14 9.30 -20.83
CA SER A 422 13.17 10.21 -21.98
C SER A 422 14.49 10.08 -22.78
N GLU A 423 14.45 10.38 -24.08
CA GLU A 423 15.65 10.40 -24.93
C GLU A 423 16.72 11.38 -24.41
N THR A 424 16.29 12.48 -23.80
CA THR A 424 17.18 13.45 -23.16
C THR A 424 17.88 12.83 -21.95
N THR A 425 17.13 12.24 -21.01
CA THR A 425 17.69 11.55 -19.84
C THR A 425 18.65 10.44 -20.27
N ARG A 426 18.28 9.63 -21.27
CA ARG A 426 19.14 8.57 -21.82
C ARG A 426 20.44 9.13 -22.38
N SER A 427 20.36 10.19 -23.19
CA SER A 427 21.53 10.83 -23.80
C SER A 427 22.48 11.40 -22.75
N GLU A 428 21.95 11.99 -21.67
CA GLU A 428 22.75 12.52 -20.56
C GLU A 428 23.46 11.41 -19.77
N LEU A 429 22.79 10.28 -19.52
CA LEU A 429 23.41 9.11 -18.88
C LEU A 429 24.54 8.53 -19.73
N ILE A 430 24.35 8.41 -21.05
CA ILE A 430 25.39 7.95 -21.98
C ILE A 430 26.57 8.92 -21.99
N ALA A 431 26.30 10.22 -22.13
CA ALA A 431 27.34 11.25 -22.11
C ALA A 431 28.14 11.23 -20.80
N HIS A 432 27.48 10.97 -19.66
CA HIS A 432 28.15 10.81 -18.37
C HIS A 432 29.05 9.57 -18.35
N ALA A 433 28.54 8.43 -18.81
CA ALA A 433 29.25 7.14 -18.81
C ALA A 433 30.46 7.15 -19.76
N ASP A 434 30.37 7.87 -20.89
CA ASP A 434 31.41 7.98 -21.92
C ASP A 434 32.58 8.91 -21.55
N ARG A 435 32.47 9.71 -20.47
CA ARG A 435 33.52 10.66 -20.06
C ARG A 435 34.91 10.04 -19.87
N LEU A 436 34.96 8.75 -19.54
CA LEU A 436 36.20 7.99 -19.34
C LEU A 436 36.39 6.87 -20.40
N GLY A 437 35.61 6.89 -21.49
CA GLY A 437 35.61 5.87 -22.53
C GLY A 437 34.99 4.54 -22.09
N GLU A 438 35.44 3.42 -22.66
CA GLU A 438 34.93 2.09 -22.33
C GLU A 438 35.12 1.69 -20.85
N PHE A 439 34.25 0.83 -20.34
CA PHE A 439 34.32 0.29 -18.98
C PHE A 439 35.43 -0.75 -18.85
N ASP A 440 36.37 -0.52 -17.92
CA ASP A 440 37.40 -1.49 -17.55
C ASP A 440 36.98 -2.28 -16.31
N TRP A 441 36.47 -3.49 -16.51
CA TRP A 441 36.04 -4.38 -15.43
C TRP A 441 37.16 -4.90 -14.53
N SER A 442 38.43 -4.72 -14.93
CA SER A 442 39.60 -5.08 -14.13
C SER A 442 40.15 -3.91 -13.30
N GLY A 443 39.71 -2.69 -13.60
CA GLY A 443 40.05 -1.45 -12.92
C GLY A 443 38.82 -0.76 -12.35
N THR A 444 38.58 0.47 -12.80
CA THR A 444 37.55 1.38 -12.24
C THR A 444 36.12 1.11 -12.73
N GLY A 445 35.89 0.09 -13.56
CA GLY A 445 34.60 -0.17 -14.18
C GLY A 445 33.48 -0.44 -13.19
N ILE A 446 33.76 -1.08 -12.04
CA ILE A 446 32.76 -1.32 -11.00
C ILE A 446 32.37 0.00 -10.33
N GLU A 447 33.34 0.82 -9.93
CA GLU A 447 33.09 2.14 -9.31
C GLU A 447 32.27 3.03 -10.24
N ARG A 448 32.64 3.08 -11.53
CA ARG A 448 31.89 3.82 -12.56
C ARG A 448 30.47 3.29 -12.76
N LEU A 449 30.29 1.97 -12.69
CA LEU A 449 28.97 1.36 -12.80
C LEU A 449 28.11 1.76 -11.60
N THR A 450 28.67 1.70 -10.39
CA THR A 450 28.01 2.12 -9.16
C THR A 450 27.54 3.57 -9.23
N GLU A 451 28.40 4.49 -9.68
CA GLU A 451 28.02 5.90 -9.92
C GLU A 451 26.87 6.01 -10.95
N LEU A 452 26.92 5.24 -12.04
CA LEU A 452 25.87 5.24 -13.05
C LEU A 452 24.54 4.71 -12.48
N MET A 453 24.56 3.66 -11.66
CA MET A 453 23.36 3.13 -11.00
C MET A 453 22.71 4.17 -10.09
N GLN A 454 23.52 4.94 -9.34
CA GLN A 454 23.04 6.06 -8.53
C GLN A 454 22.35 7.14 -9.36
N LEU A 455 22.86 7.45 -10.55
CA LEU A 455 22.21 8.40 -11.46
C LEU A 455 20.88 7.86 -12.01
N VAL A 456 20.83 6.57 -12.35
CA VAL A 456 19.60 5.92 -12.85
C VAL A 456 18.48 5.99 -11.80
N VAL A 457 18.75 5.68 -10.54
CA VAL A 457 17.74 5.73 -9.47
C VAL A 457 17.37 7.16 -9.05
N ALA A 458 18.22 8.14 -9.36
CA ALA A 458 17.96 9.56 -9.15
C ALA A 458 17.07 10.19 -10.26
N THR A 459 16.80 9.47 -11.36
CA THR A 459 15.95 9.97 -12.44
C THR A 459 14.52 10.19 -11.97
N ARG A 460 13.83 11.13 -12.64
CA ARG A 460 12.41 11.36 -12.41
C ARG A 460 11.62 10.08 -12.66
N GLU A 461 11.91 9.38 -13.75
CA GLU A 461 11.18 8.20 -14.18
C GLU A 461 11.25 7.08 -13.13
N TYR A 462 12.37 6.93 -12.42
CA TYR A 462 12.47 5.97 -11.30
C TYR A 462 11.51 6.27 -10.14
N GLN A 463 11.21 7.56 -9.89
CA GLN A 463 10.26 8.00 -8.87
C GLN A 463 8.80 7.75 -9.26
N PHE A 464 8.51 7.67 -10.57
CA PHE A 464 7.18 7.45 -11.16
C PHE A 464 6.95 6.01 -11.63
N ALA A 465 7.97 5.14 -11.53
CA ALA A 465 7.97 3.79 -12.07
C ALA A 465 7.04 2.81 -11.37
#